data_AF-A0A8J4ASA0-F1
#
_entry.id   AF-A0A8J4ASA0-F1
#
_cell.length_a   1.000
_cell.length_b   1.000
_cell.length_c   1.000
_cell.angle_alpha   90.00
_cell.angle_beta   90.00
_cell.angle_gamma   90.00
#
_symmetry.space_group_name_H-M   'P 1'
#
loop_
_entity.id
_entity.type
_entity.pdbx_description
1 polymer ?
#
loop_
_entity_poly.entity_id
_entity_poly.type
_entity_poly.pdbx_seq_one_letter_code
_entity_poly.pdbx_strand_id
1 'polypeptide(L)'
;MELPTELYMTPEQLAALPVHDLKELIHGRGLEPVNCLEKQELVNQLLEHGGSSAHSCSICCEEYAAAPAARGPGKNVEEPQQVLRVLRCGHRFHVECVDRWFMSSVDYSRQPACPLCNAPLLQSKGK
;
A
#
# COMPACT_ATOMS: atom_id res chain seq x y z
N MET A 1 7.50 -12.65 -10.99
CA MET A 1 6.61 -11.48 -11.10
C MET A 1 6.73 -10.72 -9.81
N GLU A 2 7.27 -9.51 -9.85
CA GLU A 2 7.51 -8.72 -8.66
C GLU A 2 6.37 -7.71 -8.52
N LEU A 3 5.56 -7.87 -7.47
CA LEU A 3 4.53 -6.91 -7.10
C LEU A 3 5.22 -5.78 -6.29
N PRO A 4 4.84 -4.52 -6.50
CA PRO A 4 5.51 -3.39 -5.85
C PRO A 4 5.37 -3.46 -4.32
N THR A 5 6.36 -2.92 -3.64
CA THR A 5 6.36 -2.72 -2.20
C THR A 5 6.56 -1.25 -1.88
N GLU A 6 5.92 -0.77 -0.82
CA GLU A 6 6.11 0.59 -0.30
C GLU A 6 6.36 0.55 1.21
N LEU A 7 6.98 1.61 1.74
CA LEU A 7 7.03 1.83 3.18
C LEU A 7 5.69 2.39 3.64
N TYR A 8 5.17 1.91 4.77
CA TYR A 8 4.00 2.51 5.36
C TYR A 8 4.31 3.94 5.83
N MET A 9 3.43 4.86 5.47
CA MET A 9 3.47 6.26 5.87
C MET A 9 2.10 6.64 6.43
N THR A 10 2.09 7.34 7.56
CA THR A 10 0.86 7.91 8.13
C THR A 10 0.27 8.99 7.22
N PRO A 11 -1.01 9.37 7.39
CA PRO A 11 -1.59 10.52 6.70
C PRO A 11 -0.75 11.79 6.85
N GLU A 12 -0.23 12.06 8.05
CA GLU A 12 0.63 13.22 8.31
C GLU A 12 1.97 13.15 7.56
N GLN A 13 2.58 11.96 7.48
CA GLN A 13 3.82 11.75 6.72
C GLN A 13 3.61 11.94 5.22
N LEU A 14 2.51 11.41 4.66
CA LEU A 14 2.13 11.66 3.27
C LEU A 14 1.87 13.15 3.03
N ALA A 15 1.14 13.81 3.92
CA ALA A 15 0.86 15.24 3.84
C ALA A 15 2.12 16.12 3.97
N ALA A 16 3.23 15.59 4.48
CA ALA A 16 4.52 16.30 4.54
C ALA A 16 5.32 16.19 3.22
N LEU A 17 5.12 15.15 2.42
CA LEU A 17 5.85 14.94 1.16
C LEU A 17 5.56 16.02 0.10
N PRO A 18 6.51 16.40 -0.76
CA PRO A 18 6.21 17.27 -1.89
C PRO A 18 5.25 16.61 -2.89
N VAL A 19 4.56 17.43 -3.70
CA VAL A 19 3.56 16.97 -4.67
C VAL A 19 4.13 15.99 -5.70
N HIS A 20 5.41 16.14 -6.07
CA HIS A 20 6.05 15.22 -7.02
C HIS A 20 6.16 13.80 -6.43
N ASP A 21 6.64 13.66 -5.18
CA ASP A 21 6.74 12.37 -4.50
C ASP A 21 5.38 11.69 -4.35
N LEU A 22 4.33 12.46 -4.04
CA LEU A 22 2.96 11.93 -3.98
C LEU A 22 2.50 11.37 -5.33
N LYS A 23 2.79 12.09 -6.43
CA LYS A 23 2.49 11.60 -7.78
C LYS A 23 3.31 10.36 -8.10
N GLU A 24 4.61 10.32 -7.77
CA GLU A 24 5.44 9.14 -8.00
C GLU A 24 4.92 7.91 -7.24
N LEU A 25 4.47 8.08 -6.00
CA LEU A 25 3.81 7.01 -5.25
C LEU A 25 2.54 6.52 -5.96
N ILE A 26 1.67 7.42 -6.42
CA ILE A 26 0.43 7.05 -7.14
C ILE A 26 0.77 6.22 -8.40
N HIS A 27 1.72 6.67 -9.22
CA HIS A 27 2.14 5.93 -10.41
C HIS A 27 2.82 4.59 -10.05
N GLY A 28 3.61 4.55 -8.97
CA GLY A 28 4.22 3.33 -8.46
C GLY A 28 3.21 2.25 -8.08
N ARG A 29 1.98 2.65 -7.71
CA ARG A 29 0.85 1.73 -7.47
C ARG A 29 0.11 1.31 -8.74
N GLY A 30 0.52 1.82 -9.90
CA GLY A 30 -0.16 1.61 -11.18
C GLY A 30 -1.46 2.41 -11.33
N LEU A 31 -1.59 3.51 -10.58
CA LEU A 31 -2.71 4.43 -10.64
C LEU A 31 -2.29 5.72 -11.37
N GLU A 32 -3.25 6.39 -11.99
CA GLU A 32 -3.04 7.72 -12.56
C GLU A 32 -3.45 8.78 -11.53
N PRO A 33 -2.65 9.84 -11.32
CA PRO A 33 -3.03 10.93 -10.45
C PRO A 33 -4.26 11.64 -11.01
N VAL A 34 -5.27 11.80 -10.18
CA VAL A 34 -6.43 12.63 -10.51
C VAL A 34 -5.97 14.08 -10.76
N ASN A 35 -6.64 14.78 -11.67
CA ASN A 35 -6.37 16.19 -11.95
C ASN A 35 -6.91 17.06 -10.80
N CYS A 36 -6.14 17.11 -9.73
CA CYS A 36 -6.49 17.79 -8.48
C CYS A 36 -5.96 19.21 -8.43
N LEU A 37 -6.71 20.08 -7.77
CA LEU A 37 -6.32 21.47 -7.52
C LEU A 37 -5.44 21.56 -6.27
N GLU A 38 -5.61 20.64 -5.32
CA GLU A 38 -4.94 20.68 -4.02
C GLU A 38 -4.10 19.43 -3.74
N LYS A 39 -2.97 19.61 -3.03
CA LYS A 39 -2.10 18.52 -2.58
C LYS A 39 -2.85 17.48 -1.75
N GLN A 40 -3.81 17.92 -0.93
CA GLN A 40 -4.57 17.06 -0.04
C GLN A 40 -5.37 15.99 -0.80
N GLU A 41 -5.83 16.29 -2.01
CA GLU A 41 -6.57 15.32 -2.82
C GLU A 41 -5.67 14.15 -3.27
N LEU A 42 -4.39 14.40 -3.57
CA LEU A 42 -3.43 13.33 -3.88
C LEU A 42 -3.15 12.45 -2.65
N VAL A 43 -3.09 13.06 -1.45
CA VAL A 43 -2.97 12.31 -0.19
C VAL A 43 -4.20 11.44 0.03
N ASN A 44 -5.40 11.99 -0.16
CA ASN A 44 -6.65 11.24 -0.02
C ASN A 44 -6.71 10.06 -0.99
N GLN A 45 -6.33 10.26 -2.27
CA GLN A 45 -6.25 9.19 -3.25
C GLN A 45 -5.32 8.05 -2.79
N LEU A 46 -4.16 8.37 -2.21
CA LEU A 46 -3.24 7.38 -1.66
C LEU A 46 -3.81 6.65 -0.43
N LEU A 47 -4.67 7.28 0.35
CA LEU A 47 -5.30 6.65 1.51
C LEU A 47 -6.47 5.75 1.10
N GLU A 48 -7.35 6.22 0.21
CA GLU A 48 -8.53 5.49 -0.26
C GLU A 48 -8.16 4.18 -0.96
N HIS A 49 -7.09 4.19 -1.75
CA HIS A 49 -6.59 2.98 -2.38
C HIS A 49 -5.82 2.06 -1.41
N GLY A 50 -5.46 2.53 -0.22
CA GLY A 50 -4.68 1.80 0.79
C GLY A 50 -5.44 0.71 1.58
N GLY A 51 -6.70 0.44 1.26
CA GLY A 51 -7.54 -0.55 1.96
C GLY A 51 -8.68 0.08 2.75
N SER A 52 -9.43 -0.74 3.50
CA SER A 52 -10.66 -0.31 4.19
C SER A 52 -10.47 0.87 5.15
N SER A 53 -9.29 0.99 5.75
CA SER A 53 -8.97 2.00 6.76
C SER A 53 -7.72 2.81 6.40
N ALA A 54 -6.99 2.41 5.36
CA ALA A 54 -5.63 2.84 5.02
C ALA A 54 -4.55 2.51 6.09
N HIS A 55 -4.87 2.36 7.37
CA HIS A 55 -3.88 2.20 8.46
C HIS A 55 -3.81 0.79 9.05
N SER A 56 -4.56 -0.18 8.52
CA SER A 56 -4.50 -1.57 8.99
C SER A 56 -4.52 -2.61 7.86
N CYS A 57 -3.95 -3.78 8.14
CA CYS A 57 -3.97 -4.92 7.24
C CYS A 57 -5.30 -5.63 7.32
N SER A 58 -6.04 -5.74 6.20
CA SER A 58 -7.34 -6.42 6.23
C SER A 58 -7.25 -7.97 6.23
N ILE A 59 -6.04 -8.54 6.24
CA ILE A 59 -5.85 -10.01 6.33
C ILE A 59 -5.65 -10.43 7.80
N CYS A 60 -4.81 -9.73 8.57
CA CYS A 60 -4.57 -10.04 9.98
C CYS A 60 -5.28 -9.09 10.96
N CYS A 61 -5.90 -8.02 10.46
CA CYS A 61 -6.58 -6.97 11.24
C CYS A 61 -5.67 -6.16 12.16
N GLU A 62 -4.35 -6.21 11.98
CA GLU A 62 -3.39 -5.41 12.75
C GLU A 62 -3.09 -4.06 12.08
N GLU A 63 -2.83 -3.05 12.90
CA GLU A 63 -2.42 -1.72 12.46
C GLU A 63 -0.99 -1.74 11.92
N TYR A 64 -0.73 -0.88 10.93
CA TYR A 64 0.60 -0.73 10.37
C TYR A 64 1.47 0.14 11.29
N ALA A 65 2.68 -0.33 11.59
CA ALA A 65 3.66 0.43 12.35
C ALA A 65 4.35 1.47 11.45
N ALA A 66 4.03 2.75 11.66
CA ALA A 66 4.76 3.84 11.03
C ALA A 66 6.08 4.08 11.76
N ALA A 67 7.15 4.31 11.01
CA ALA A 67 8.36 4.85 11.62
C ALA A 67 8.04 6.19 12.29
N PRO A 68 8.56 6.46 13.49
CA PRO A 68 8.32 7.73 14.15
C PRO A 68 8.82 8.87 13.26
N ALA A 69 7.96 9.88 13.04
CA ALA A 69 8.40 11.15 12.47
C ALA A 69 9.42 11.76 13.42
N ALA A 70 10.72 11.56 13.11
CA ALA A 70 11.91 12.03 13.82
C ALA A 70 11.64 12.70 15.19
N ARG A 71 11.73 11.95 16.29
CA ARG A 71 11.58 12.53 17.64
C ARG A 71 12.88 12.49 18.42
N GLY A 72 13.56 13.65 18.41
CA GLY A 72 14.43 14.15 19.48
C GLY A 72 15.69 13.34 19.84
N PRO A 73 16.68 13.97 20.48
CA PRO A 73 17.87 13.25 20.95
C PRO A 73 17.49 12.30 22.10
N GLY A 74 17.67 10.99 21.92
CA GLY A 74 17.65 10.02 23.03
C GLY A 74 16.74 8.79 22.89
N LYS A 75 16.09 8.52 21.76
CA LYS A 75 15.41 7.23 21.52
C LYS A 75 16.27 6.29 20.67
N ASN A 76 16.92 5.34 21.32
CA ASN A 76 17.69 4.25 20.69
C ASN A 76 16.79 3.04 20.39
N VAL A 77 15.72 3.23 19.63
CA VAL A 77 14.99 2.11 19.06
C VAL A 77 14.83 2.41 17.58
N GLU A 78 15.62 1.71 16.78
CA GLU A 78 15.43 1.61 15.33
C GLU A 78 14.11 0.85 15.12
N GLU A 79 12.97 1.53 15.29
CA GLU A 79 11.67 0.94 15.01
C GLU A 79 11.61 0.65 13.49
N PRO A 80 11.49 -0.62 13.10
CA PRO A 80 11.56 -0.99 11.70
C PRO A 80 10.36 -0.38 10.97
N GLN A 81 10.66 0.49 10.01
CA GLN A 81 9.70 0.99 9.04
C GLN A 81 9.02 -0.18 8.34
N GLN A 82 7.70 -0.25 8.42
CA GLN A 82 6.97 -1.41 7.97
C GLN A 82 6.82 -1.41 6.44
N VAL A 83 7.23 -2.50 5.79
CA VAL A 83 7.12 -2.69 4.34
C VAL A 83 5.79 -3.36 4.00
N LEU A 84 5.04 -2.75 3.08
CA LEU A 84 3.75 -3.23 2.61
C LEU A 84 3.83 -3.67 1.16
N ARG A 85 3.13 -4.74 0.82
CA ARG A 85 2.91 -5.15 -0.57
C ARG A 85 1.74 -4.37 -1.14
N VAL A 86 1.92 -3.75 -2.30
CA VAL A 86 0.87 -3.07 -3.03
C VAL A 86 0.44 -3.90 -4.24
N LEU A 87 -0.85 -4.16 -4.35
CA LEU A 87 -1.44 -4.83 -5.52
C LEU A 87 -1.76 -3.80 -6.60
N ARG A 88 -1.93 -4.25 -7.85
CA ARG A 88 -2.27 -3.37 -8.99
C ARG A 88 -3.59 -2.61 -8.86
N CYS A 89 -4.46 -3.03 -7.94
CA CYS A 89 -5.69 -2.30 -7.61
C CYS A 89 -5.45 -1.15 -6.61
N GLY A 90 -4.22 -0.95 -6.15
CA GLY A 90 -3.82 0.04 -5.14
C GLY A 90 -3.85 -0.49 -3.71
N HIS A 91 -4.61 -1.56 -3.42
CA HIS A 91 -4.72 -2.14 -2.08
C HIS A 91 -3.39 -2.67 -1.55
N ARG A 92 -3.14 -2.44 -0.26
CA ARG A 92 -1.91 -2.81 0.43
C ARG A 92 -2.13 -3.75 1.60
N PHE A 93 -1.12 -4.56 1.88
CA PHE A 93 -1.12 -5.59 2.93
C PHE A 93 0.29 -5.78 3.47
N HIS A 94 0.45 -6.41 4.65
CA HIS A 94 1.74 -6.98 5.01
C HIS A 94 2.20 -7.95 3.92
N VAL A 95 3.49 -7.90 3.58
CA VAL A 95 4.09 -8.80 2.59
C VAL A 95 3.78 -10.26 2.93
N GLU A 96 4.04 -10.66 4.17
CA GLU A 96 3.81 -12.03 4.62
C GLU A 96 2.33 -12.45 4.60
N CYS A 97 1.42 -11.55 4.96
CA CYS A 97 0.00 -11.85 4.97
C CYS A 97 -0.53 -12.14 3.57
N VAL A 98 -0.16 -11.32 2.59
CA VAL A 98 -0.67 -11.47 1.23
C VAL A 98 0.05 -12.59 0.48
N ASP A 99 1.34 -12.80 0.74
CA ASP A 99 2.08 -13.92 0.14
C ASP A 99 1.52 -15.26 0.65
N ARG A 100 1.19 -15.37 1.95
CA ARG A 100 0.50 -16.54 2.52
C ARG A 100 -0.88 -16.76 1.90
N TRP A 101 -1.64 -15.68 1.68
CA TRP A 101 -2.93 -15.75 1.01
C TRP A 101 -2.82 -16.28 -0.43
N PHE A 102 -1.81 -15.85 -1.19
CA PHE A 102 -1.60 -16.37 -2.55
C PHE A 102 -1.14 -17.82 -2.54
N MET A 103 -0.29 -18.21 -1.59
CA MET A 103 0.16 -19.59 -1.46
C MET A 103 -0.97 -20.55 -1.07
N SER A 104 -1.92 -20.15 -0.22
CA SER A 104 -3.09 -21.01 0.10
C SER A 104 -4.09 -21.12 -1.05
N SER A 105 -3.97 -20.25 -2.06
CA SER A 105 -4.85 -20.24 -3.23
C SER A 105 -4.40 -21.23 -4.32
N VAL A 106 -3.18 -21.78 -4.25
CA VAL A 106 -2.62 -22.65 -5.32
C VAL A 106 -3.20 -24.07 -5.32
N ASP A 107 -3.79 -24.52 -4.22
CA ASP A 107 -4.47 -25.83 -4.10
C ASP A 107 -5.81 -25.87 -4.85
N TYR A 108 -6.37 -24.71 -5.18
CA TYR A 108 -7.62 -24.56 -5.90
C TYR A 108 -7.31 -23.89 -7.23
N SER A 109 -7.92 -24.33 -8.32
CA SER A 109 -7.75 -23.83 -9.70
C SER A 109 -8.19 -22.37 -9.92
N ARG A 110 -8.21 -21.56 -8.85
CA ARG A 110 -8.61 -20.16 -8.80
C ARG A 110 -7.40 -19.27 -9.04
N GLN A 111 -7.52 -18.35 -9.99
CA GLN A 111 -6.48 -17.35 -10.23
C GLN A 111 -6.30 -16.47 -8.99
N PRO A 112 -5.05 -16.11 -8.63
CA PRO A 112 -4.80 -15.29 -7.47
C PRO A 112 -5.37 -13.88 -7.70
N ALA A 113 -6.07 -13.36 -6.70
CA ALA A 113 -6.79 -12.11 -6.76
C ALA A 113 -6.67 -11.34 -5.43
N CYS A 114 -6.93 -10.03 -5.48
CA CYS A 114 -6.93 -9.16 -4.32
C CYS A 114 -7.94 -9.65 -3.25
N PRO A 115 -7.54 -9.80 -1.97
CA PRO A 115 -8.44 -10.20 -0.89
C PRO A 115 -9.58 -9.21 -0.63
N LEU A 116 -9.38 -7.93 -0.96
CA LEU A 116 -10.35 -6.86 -0.68
C LEU A 116 -11.37 -6.65 -1.79
N CYS A 117 -10.92 -6.58 -3.04
CA CYS A 117 -11.80 -6.24 -4.18
C CYS A 117 -11.90 -7.34 -5.24
N ASN A 118 -11.24 -8.48 -5.02
CA ASN A 118 -11.19 -9.60 -5.97
C ASN A 118 -10.63 -9.25 -7.37
N ALA A 119 -9.97 -8.10 -7.52
CA ALA A 119 -9.27 -7.75 -8.75
C ALA A 119 -8.16 -8.78 -9.03
N PRO A 120 -8.01 -9.27 -10.27
CA PRO A 120 -7.01 -10.27 -10.59
C PRO A 120 -5.61 -9.69 -10.39
N LEU A 121 -4.70 -10.48 -9.81
CA LEU A 121 -3.29 -10.07 -9.72
C LEU A 121 -2.64 -9.96 -11.09
N LEU A 122 -3.06 -10.85 -11.99
CA LEU A 122 -2.59 -10.96 -13.35
C LEU A 122 -3.68 -10.42 -14.26
N GLN A 123 -3.52 -9.19 -14.72
CA GLN A 123 -4.25 -8.79 -15.92
C GLN A 123 -3.51 -9.40 -17.10
N SER A 124 -4.12 -10.41 -17.73
CA SER A 124 -3.74 -10.79 -19.10
C SER A 124 -3.82 -9.51 -19.91
N LYS A 125 -2.70 -9.02 -20.46
CA LYS A 125 -2.77 -7.98 -21.50
C LYS A 125 -3.66 -8.54 -22.61
N GLY A 126 -4.92 -8.10 -22.62
CA GLY A 126 -5.84 -8.37 -23.72
C GLY A 126 -5.19 -7.81 -24.99
N LYS A 127 -5.20 -8.65 -26.03
CA LYS A 127 -4.73 -8.36 -27.39
C LYS A 127 -5.19 -7.02 -27.93
#